data_AF-A0A3B8Y8J9-F1
#
_entry.id   AF-A0A3B8Y8J9-F1
#
_cell.length_a   1.000
_cell.length_b   1.000
_cell.length_c   1.000
_cell.angle_alpha   90.00
_cell.angle_beta   90.00
_cell.angle_gamma   90.00
#
_symmetry.space_group_name_H-M   'P 1'
#
loop_
_entity.id
_entity.type
_entity.pdbx_description
1 polymer ?
#
loop_
_entity_poly.entity_id
_entity_poly.type
_entity_poly.pdbx_seq_one_letter_code
_entity_poly.pdbx_strand_id
1 'polypeptide(L)'
;LKEISYIHAEGYPAGEMKHGPIALLDAKVPVVAIAMPGLVHDKVLSNAQEAKARDARLIGVTPIDDTEARSTFDDLLFVPHVDELLSPIIAVLPLQLLAYHIAARRGLDVDQPRNLAKSVTVE
;
A
#
# COMPACT_ATOMS: atom_id res chain seq x y z
N LEU A 1 6.17 -6.70 -0.77
CA LEU A 1 6.83 -5.99 -1.91
C LEU A 1 8.35 -6.15 -1.85
N LYS A 2 9.05 -5.54 -0.88
CA LYS A 2 10.51 -5.65 -0.75
C LYS A 2 11.05 -7.09 -0.86
N GLU A 3 10.44 -8.01 -0.10
CA GLU A 3 10.93 -9.39 0.02
C GLU A 3 10.84 -10.18 -1.29
N ILE A 4 9.65 -10.30 -1.88
CA ILE A 4 9.41 -11.21 -3.01
C ILE A 4 9.49 -10.53 -4.38
N SER A 5 9.24 -9.21 -4.45
CA SER A 5 9.29 -8.48 -5.72
C SER A 5 10.56 -7.66 -5.90
N TYR A 6 11.39 -7.51 -4.86
CA TYR A 6 12.61 -6.68 -4.83
C TYR A 6 12.39 -5.20 -5.23
N ILE A 7 11.15 -4.73 -5.19
CA ILE A 7 10.84 -3.30 -5.34
C ILE A 7 11.20 -2.61 -4.02
N HIS A 8 11.92 -1.50 -4.11
CA HIS A 8 12.14 -0.65 -2.96
C HIS A 8 10.82 -0.01 -2.55
N ALA A 9 10.15 -0.60 -1.56
CA ALA A 9 8.88 -0.13 -1.02
C ALA A 9 9.03 0.22 0.46
N GLU A 10 8.61 1.41 0.85
CA GLU A 10 8.74 1.90 2.23
C GLU A 10 7.37 2.25 2.80
N GLY A 11 7.12 1.84 4.04
CA GLY A 11 5.89 2.16 4.75
C GLY A 11 6.10 3.43 5.58
N TYR A 12 5.18 4.38 5.45
CA TYR A 12 5.18 5.62 6.22
C TYR A 12 3.82 5.82 6.91
N PRO A 13 3.78 6.39 8.12
CA PRO A 13 2.54 6.93 8.66
C PRO A 13 2.03 8.03 7.73
N ALA A 14 0.75 8.00 7.36
CA ALA A 14 0.19 8.94 6.39
C ALA A 14 0.44 10.41 6.78
N GLY A 15 0.34 10.73 8.07
CA GLY A 15 0.56 12.09 8.58
C GLY A 15 2.02 12.57 8.53
N GLU A 16 3.00 11.67 8.36
CA GLU A 16 4.42 12.03 8.33
C GLU A 16 4.91 12.37 6.91
N MET A 17 4.06 12.25 5.90
CA MET A 17 4.45 12.39 4.50
C MET A 17 5.11 13.75 4.19
N LYS A 18 4.61 14.83 4.79
CA LYS A 18 5.14 16.20 4.62
C LYS A 18 6.51 16.44 5.27
N HIS A 19 6.94 15.57 6.17
CA HIS A 19 8.18 15.77 6.93
C HIS A 19 9.44 15.30 6.18
N GLY A 20 9.33 15.05 4.87
CA GLY A 20 10.44 14.66 4.01
C GLY A 20 10.05 13.73 2.86
N PRO A 21 9.33 12.62 3.12
CA PRO A 21 9.03 11.59 2.11
C PRO A 21 8.31 12.11 0.86
N ILE A 22 7.47 13.14 1.00
CA ILE A 22 6.75 13.78 -0.11
C ILE A 22 7.69 14.31 -1.21
N ALA A 23 8.94 14.64 -0.89
CA ALA A 23 9.92 15.13 -1.85
C ALA A 23 10.40 14.05 -2.84
N LEU A 24 10.15 12.77 -2.55
CA LEU A 24 10.52 11.63 -3.40
C LEU A 24 9.41 11.22 -4.37
N LEU A 25 8.22 11.82 -4.26
CA LEU A 25 7.05 11.43 -5.04
C LEU A 25 7.11 11.99 -6.46
N ASP A 26 6.92 11.09 -7.43
CA ASP A 26 6.75 11.39 -8.84
C ASP A 26 5.97 10.24 -9.52
N ALA A 27 5.79 10.33 -10.85
CA ALA A 27 5.11 9.31 -11.64
C ALA A 27 5.75 7.90 -11.61
N LYS A 28 7.00 7.76 -11.16
CA LYS A 28 7.73 6.48 -11.03
C LYS A 28 7.66 5.90 -9.62
N VAL A 29 7.22 6.69 -8.64
CA VAL A 29 7.08 6.28 -7.24
C VAL A 29 5.59 6.19 -6.89
N PRO A 30 4.93 5.05 -7.16
CA PRO A 30 3.51 4.89 -6.83
C PRO A 30 3.30 4.85 -5.32
N VAL A 31 2.18 5.43 -4.87
CA VAL A 31 1.77 5.43 -3.47
C VAL A 31 0.62 4.45 -3.28
N VAL A 32 0.80 3.51 -2.36
CA VAL A 32 -0.26 2.61 -1.91
C VAL A 32 -0.78 3.13 -0.57
N ALA A 33 -2.04 3.56 -0.51
CA ALA A 33 -2.67 4.06 0.70
C ALA A 33 -3.70 3.07 1.24
N ILE A 34 -3.71 2.88 2.55
CA ILE A 34 -4.71 2.06 3.25
C ILE A 34 -5.82 3.01 3.74
N ALA A 35 -6.87 3.14 2.95
CA ALA A 35 -8.01 4.03 3.18
C ALA A 35 -9.22 3.23 3.68
N MET A 36 -9.08 2.66 4.87
CA MET A 36 -10.18 1.99 5.57
C MET A 36 -11.00 3.00 6.39
N PRO A 37 -12.33 2.84 6.50
CA PRO A 37 -13.15 3.67 7.37
C PRO A 37 -12.67 3.62 8.82
N GLY A 38 -12.73 4.76 9.51
CA GLY A 38 -12.27 4.89 10.88
C GLY A 38 -11.85 6.31 11.23
N LEU A 39 -11.22 6.48 12.40
CA LEU A 39 -10.88 7.80 12.95
C LEU A 39 -9.92 8.64 12.09
N VAL A 40 -9.17 8.00 11.20
CA VAL A 40 -8.12 8.64 10.38
C VAL A 40 -8.42 8.61 8.88
N HIS A 41 -9.59 8.11 8.47
CA HIS A 41 -9.94 7.92 7.06
C HIS A 41 -9.76 9.21 6.23
N ASP A 42 -10.43 10.28 6.64
CA ASP A 42 -10.40 11.57 5.92
C ASP A 42 -8.98 12.17 5.88
N LYS A 43 -8.18 11.93 6.93
CA LYS A 43 -6.77 12.34 6.97
C LYS A 43 -5.93 11.53 5.98
N VAL A 44 -6.19 10.23 5.84
CA VAL A 44 -5.51 9.39 4.84
C VAL A 44 -5.87 9.85 3.42
N LEU A 45 -7.15 10.13 3.15
CA LEU A 45 -7.57 10.65 1.84
C LEU A 45 -6.94 12.01 1.53
N SER A 46 -6.92 12.93 2.50
CA SER A 46 -6.27 14.23 2.35
C SER A 46 -4.78 14.09 2.04
N ASN A 47 -4.05 13.23 2.77
CA ASN A 47 -2.64 12.97 2.46
C ASN A 47 -2.46 12.31 1.09
N ALA A 48 -3.35 11.39 0.69
CA ALA A 48 -3.29 10.78 -0.63
C ALA A 48 -3.44 11.82 -1.75
N GLN A 49 -4.37 12.78 -1.61
CA GLN A 49 -4.53 13.87 -2.58
C GLN A 49 -3.27 14.73 -2.74
N GLU A 50 -2.50 14.93 -1.68
CA GLU A 50 -1.22 15.65 -1.76
C GLU A 50 -0.16 14.87 -2.55
N ALA A 51 -0.12 13.55 -2.41
CA ALA A 51 0.70 12.69 -3.26
C ALA A 51 0.26 12.78 -4.73
N LYS A 52 -1.06 12.83 -5.00
CA LYS A 52 -1.61 13.06 -6.35
C LYS A 52 -1.11 14.36 -6.97
N ALA A 53 -1.05 15.42 -6.15
CA ALA A 53 -0.55 16.73 -6.57
C ALA A 53 0.97 16.76 -6.87
N ARG A 54 1.65 15.62 -6.78
CA ARG A 54 3.06 15.40 -7.17
C ARG A 54 3.19 14.36 -8.28
N ASP A 55 2.12 14.14 -9.04
CA ASP A 55 2.05 13.18 -10.15
C ASP A 55 2.27 11.71 -9.75
N ALA A 56 2.26 11.40 -8.45
CA ALA A 56 2.34 10.02 -7.99
C ALA A 56 1.05 9.27 -8.34
N ARG A 57 1.21 8.09 -8.95
CA ARG A 57 0.09 7.17 -9.17
C ARG A 57 -0.39 6.63 -7.82
N LEU A 58 -1.68 6.75 -7.57
CA LEU A 58 -2.30 6.37 -6.30
C LEU A 58 -3.06 5.06 -6.40
N ILE A 59 -2.78 4.14 -5.49
CA ILE A 59 -3.47 2.86 -5.34
C ILE A 59 -4.10 2.82 -3.95
N GLY A 60 -5.42 2.71 -3.86
CA GLY A 60 -6.16 2.70 -2.59
C GLY A 60 -6.59 1.29 -2.18
N VAL A 61 -6.36 0.90 -0.93
CA VAL A 61 -7.06 -0.23 -0.28
C VAL A 61 -8.26 0.32 0.47
N THR A 62 -9.48 -0.07 0.07
CA THR A 62 -10.72 0.55 0.55
C THR A 62 -11.90 -0.44 0.45
N PRO A 63 -13.00 -0.25 1.20
CA PRO A 63 -14.22 -1.04 1.03
C PRO A 63 -14.83 -0.93 -0.37
N ILE A 64 -15.60 -1.95 -0.78
CA ILE A 64 -16.14 -2.10 -2.13
C ILE A 64 -17.01 -0.92 -2.62
N ASP A 65 -17.63 -0.17 -1.70
CA ASP A 65 -18.59 0.91 -2.00
C ASP A 65 -18.13 2.31 -1.56
N ASP A 66 -16.84 2.51 -1.31
CA ASP A 66 -16.32 3.83 -0.93
C ASP A 66 -16.28 4.79 -2.13
N THR A 67 -17.28 5.67 -2.20
CA THR A 67 -17.42 6.66 -3.28
C THR A 67 -16.35 7.74 -3.25
N GLU A 68 -15.84 8.11 -2.07
CA GLU A 68 -14.85 9.17 -1.94
C GLU A 68 -13.48 8.67 -2.40
N ALA A 69 -13.11 7.45 -1.99
CA ALA A 69 -11.91 6.77 -2.46
C ALA A 69 -11.89 6.63 -4.00
N ARG A 70 -13.04 6.33 -4.63
CA ARG A 70 -13.16 6.22 -6.11
C ARG A 70 -12.79 7.49 -6.86
N SER A 71 -12.98 8.66 -6.27
CA SER A 71 -12.59 9.93 -6.88
C SER A 71 -11.11 10.29 -6.63
N THR A 72 -10.53 9.74 -5.56
CA THR A 72 -9.18 10.07 -5.11
C THR A 72 -8.12 9.20 -5.77
N PHE A 73 -8.31 7.88 -5.80
CA PHE A 73 -7.30 6.91 -6.25
C PHE A 73 -7.40 6.60 -7.74
N ASP A 74 -6.27 6.28 -8.38
CA ASP A 74 -6.22 5.89 -9.79
C ASP A 74 -6.56 4.40 -9.96
N ASP A 75 -6.16 3.57 -8.99
CA ASP A 75 -6.51 2.15 -8.91
C ASP A 75 -7.02 1.81 -7.50
N LEU A 76 -7.91 0.83 -7.40
CA LEU A 76 -8.51 0.39 -6.14
C LEU A 76 -8.33 -1.11 -5.92
N LEU A 77 -7.99 -1.46 -4.69
CA LEU A 77 -7.95 -2.81 -4.17
C LEU A 77 -9.08 -2.93 -3.14
N PHE A 78 -10.18 -3.55 -3.55
CA PHE A 78 -11.37 -3.65 -2.72
C PHE A 78 -11.25 -4.71 -1.63
N VAL A 79 -11.83 -4.40 -0.47
CA VAL A 79 -12.08 -5.34 0.63
C VAL A 79 -13.55 -5.28 1.05
N PRO A 80 -14.08 -6.30 1.75
CA PRO A 80 -15.43 -6.21 2.33
C PRO A 80 -15.50 -5.15 3.42
N HIS A 81 -16.72 -4.69 3.71
CA HIS A 81 -16.98 -3.90 4.91
C HIS A 81 -16.65 -4.71 6.15
N VAL A 82 -15.94 -4.08 7.08
CA VAL A 82 -15.46 -4.70 8.31
C VAL A 82 -15.35 -3.63 9.39
N ASP A 83 -15.50 -4.04 10.65
CA ASP A 83 -15.27 -3.18 11.81
C ASP A 83 -13.84 -2.61 11.80
N GLU A 84 -13.68 -1.36 12.29
CA GLU A 84 -12.39 -0.67 12.32
C GLU A 84 -11.31 -1.49 13.02
N LEU A 85 -11.65 -2.21 14.11
CA LEU A 85 -10.72 -3.05 14.87
C LEU A 85 -10.19 -4.24 14.06
N LEU A 86 -10.99 -4.75 13.12
CA LEU A 86 -10.66 -5.88 12.26
C LEU A 86 -10.09 -5.45 10.91
N SER A 87 -10.24 -4.17 10.55
CA SER A 87 -9.76 -3.61 9.28
C SER A 87 -8.28 -3.88 8.98
N PRO A 88 -7.33 -3.87 9.95
CA PRO A 88 -5.91 -4.12 9.62
C PRO A 88 -5.67 -5.55 9.10
N ILE A 89 -6.41 -6.53 9.63
CA ILE A 89 -6.28 -7.94 9.22
C ILE A 89 -6.74 -8.10 7.78
N ILE A 90 -7.87 -7.47 7.44
CA ILE A 90 -8.47 -7.56 6.11
C ILE A 90 -7.66 -6.76 5.08
N ALA A 91 -7.18 -5.56 5.43
CA ALA A 91 -6.43 -4.69 4.53
C ALA A 91 -5.08 -5.27 4.08
N VAL A 92 -4.50 -6.21 4.82
CA VAL A 92 -3.23 -6.88 4.46
C VAL A 92 -3.39 -7.84 3.29
N LEU A 93 -4.55 -8.49 3.12
CA LEU A 93 -4.79 -9.49 2.08
C LEU A 93 -4.53 -8.95 0.66
N PRO A 94 -5.12 -7.82 0.22
CA PRO A 94 -4.83 -7.28 -1.10
C PRO A 94 -3.37 -6.87 -1.27
N LEU A 95 -2.69 -6.42 -0.20
CA LEU A 95 -1.27 -6.04 -0.25
C LEU A 95 -0.36 -7.27 -0.45
N GLN A 96 -0.69 -8.40 0.18
CA GLN A 96 -0.03 -9.68 -0.04
C GLN A 96 -0.21 -10.14 -1.48
N LEU A 97 -1.44 -10.10 -2.00
CA LEU A 97 -1.75 -10.47 -3.38
C LEU A 97 -1.07 -9.54 -4.40
N LEU A 98 -1.01 -8.23 -4.12
CA LEU A 98 -0.30 -7.26 -4.95
C LEU A 98 1.19 -7.63 -5.05
N ALA A 99 1.83 -7.88 -3.91
CA ALA A 99 3.24 -8.27 -3.88
C ALA A 99 3.47 -9.60 -4.63
N TYR A 100 2.60 -10.59 -4.41
CA TYR A 100 2.64 -11.90 -5.06
C TYR A 100 2.55 -11.77 -6.59
N HIS A 101 1.53 -11.06 -7.09
CA HIS A 101 1.31 -10.93 -8.51
C HIS A 101 2.39 -10.10 -9.21
N ILE A 102 2.98 -9.11 -8.54
CA ILE A 102 4.13 -8.38 -9.06
C ILE A 102 5.35 -9.30 -9.14
N ALA A 103 5.66 -10.06 -8.08
CA ALA A 103 6.78 -10.99 -8.06
C ALA A 103 6.66 -12.07 -9.16
N ALA A 104 5.49 -12.69 -9.26
CA ALA A 104 5.19 -13.70 -10.27
C ALA A 104 5.31 -13.14 -11.70
N ARG A 105 4.79 -11.93 -11.96
CA ARG A 105 4.93 -11.26 -13.27
C ARG A 105 6.37 -10.89 -13.62
N ARG A 106 7.22 -10.66 -12.62
CA ARG A 106 8.66 -10.43 -12.80
C ARG A 106 9.46 -11.72 -12.95
N GLY A 107 8.84 -12.90 -12.88
CA GLY A 107 9.51 -14.19 -12.99
C GLY A 107 10.43 -14.49 -11.80
N LEU A 108 10.11 -13.97 -10.62
CA LEU A 108 10.90 -14.15 -9.40
C LEU A 108 10.43 -15.38 -8.62
N ASP A 109 11.33 -16.00 -7.87
CA ASP A 109 10.98 -17.06 -6.92
C ASP A 109 10.26 -16.45 -5.71
N VAL A 110 8.95 -16.71 -5.65
CA VAL A 110 8.06 -16.20 -4.60
C VAL A 110 8.25 -16.97 -3.30
N ASP A 111 8.52 -18.28 -3.38
CA ASP A 111 8.60 -19.17 -2.23
C ASP A 111 9.96 -19.09 -1.55
N GLN A 112 11.02 -18.82 -2.33
CA GLN A 112 12.40 -18.70 -1.86
C GLN A 112 13.04 -17.39 -2.34
N PRO A 113 12.64 -16.24 -1.78
CA PRO A 113 13.26 -14.96 -2.10
C PRO A 113 14.74 -14.95 -1.71
N ARG A 114 15.57 -14.34 -2.57
CA ARG A 114 17.03 -14.30 -2.39
C ARG A 114 17.40 -13.67 -1.05
N ASN A 115 18.47 -14.17 -0.44
CA ASN A 115 19.06 -13.64 0.78
C ASN A 115 18.12 -13.65 2.01
N LEU A 116 17.00 -14.35 1.95
CA LEU A 116 16.07 -14.51 3.07
C LEU A 116 15.99 -15.98 3.48
N ALA A 117 15.80 -16.19 4.77
CA ALA A 117 15.51 -17.50 5.34
C ALA A 117 14.14 -17.44 6.03
N LYS A 118 13.44 -18.58 6.08
CA LYS A 118 12.12 -18.65 6.73
C LYS A 118 12.17 -18.29 8.22
N SER A 119 13.28 -18.62 8.87
CA SER A 119 13.56 -18.30 10.26
C SER A 119 15.06 -18.01 10.40
N VAL A 120 15.39 -16.94 11.12
CA VAL A 120 16.77 -16.61 11.49
C VAL A 120 17.05 -17.34 12.80
N THR A 121 17.95 -18.32 12.77
CA THR A 121 18.21 -19.24 13.89
C THR A 121 19.62 -19.08 14.48
N VAL A 122 20.43 -18.20 13.90
CA VAL A 122 21.80 -17.91 14.33
C VAL A 122 21.97 -16.39 14.47
N GLU A 123 22.75 -15.97 15.48
CA GLU A 123 23.13 -14.57 15.73
C GLU A 123 24.37 -14.15 14.93
#